data_AF-A0A6N2L2K9-F1
#
_entry.id   AF-A0A6N2L2K9-F1
#
_cell.length_a   1.000
_cell.length_b   1.000
_cell.length_c   1.000
_cell.angle_alpha   90.00
_cell.angle_beta   90.00
_cell.angle_gamma   90.00
#
_symmetry.space_group_name_H-M   'P 1'
#
loop_
_entity.id
_entity.type
_entity.pdbx_description
1 polymer ?
#
loop_
_entity_poly.entity_id
_entity_poly.type
_entity_poly.pdbx_seq_one_letter_code
_entity_poly.pdbx_strand_id
1 'polypeptide(L)' 'MAFVQRRKGPDVVGSFGLLQPIADGLKLILKEPISPSSANLSLFRIAPVATFMLSLVARAVVPFDYGM' A
#
# COMPACT_ATOMS: atom_id res chain seq x y z
N MET A 1 7.73 -14.40 -2.51
CA MET A 1 7.34 -14.80 -3.89
C MET A 1 8.53 -15.06 -4.80
N ALA A 2 9.49 -14.14 -4.92
CA ALA A 2 10.63 -14.30 -5.83
C ALA A 2 11.46 -15.58 -5.58
N PHE A 3 11.78 -15.88 -4.31
CA PHE A 3 12.50 -17.11 -3.92
C PHE A 3 11.74 -18.40 -4.26
N VAL A 4 10.42 -18.43 -4.04
CA VAL A 4 9.57 -19.58 -4.40
C VAL A 4 9.59 -19.83 -5.92
N GLN A 5 9.66 -18.76 -6.71
CA GLN A 5 9.75 -18.80 -8.18
C GLN A 5 11.18 -18.94 -8.71
N ARG A 6 12.19 -19.12 -7.83
CA ARG A 6 13.62 -19.15 -8.18
C ARG A 6 14.10 -17.95 -9.01
N ARG A 7 13.60 -16.74 -8.73
CA ARG A 7 14.08 -15.49 -9.32
C ARG A 7 14.54 -14.50 -8.26
N LYS A 8 15.40 -13.56 -8.65
CA LYS A 8 15.83 -12.47 -7.76
C LYS A 8 14.66 -11.51 -7.50
N GLY A 9 14.53 -11.07 -6.26
CA GLY A 9 13.63 -9.97 -5.88
C GLY A 9 14.15 -8.61 -6.36
N PRO A 10 13.50 -7.51 -5.96
CA PRO A 10 13.99 -6.16 -6.25
C PRO A 10 15.42 -5.99 -5.73
N ASP A 11 16.33 -5.48 -6.58
CA ASP A 11 17.76 -5.32 -6.24
C ASP A 11 18.34 -3.98 -6.73
N VAL A 12 17.55 -3.21 -7.48
CA VAL A 12 18.01 -2.00 -8.19
C VAL A 12 17.75 -0.73 -7.38
N VAL A 13 16.62 -0.66 -6.66
CA VAL A 13 16.20 0.56 -5.95
C VAL A 13 16.72 0.54 -4.51
N GLY A 14 17.87 1.18 -4.29
CA GLY A 14 18.56 1.24 -3.00
C GLY A 14 19.32 -0.04 -2.64
N SER A 15 19.89 -0.09 -1.44
CA SER A 15 20.60 -1.28 -0.95
C SER A 15 19.65 -2.47 -0.84
N PHE A 16 19.93 -3.56 -1.57
CA PHE A 16 19.13 -4.79 -1.61
C PHE A 16 17.64 -4.59 -1.94
N GLY A 17 17.28 -3.51 -2.65
CA GLY A 17 15.89 -3.23 -3.01
C GLY A 17 14.98 -2.77 -1.88
N LEU A 18 15.51 -2.45 -0.69
CA LEU A 18 14.72 -2.04 0.48
C LEU A 18 13.92 -0.75 0.26
N LEU A 19 14.39 0.13 -0.62
CA LEU A 19 13.73 1.39 -0.92
C LEU A 19 12.61 1.24 -1.97
N GLN A 20 12.42 0.04 -2.53
CA GLN A 20 11.40 -0.22 -3.55
C GLN A 20 9.98 0.18 -3.12
N PRO A 21 9.49 -0.12 -1.90
CA PRO A 21 8.13 0.27 -1.50
C PRO A 21 7.92 1.79 -1.43
N ILE A 22 8.98 2.52 -1.05
CA ILE A 22 8.95 3.99 -0.99
C ILE A 22 8.93 4.56 -2.42
N ALA A 23 9.76 4.04 -3.32
CA ALA A 23 9.79 4.46 -4.71
C ALA A 23 8.46 4.21 -5.42
N ASP A 24 7.82 3.05 -5.18
CA ASP A 24 6.51 2.73 -5.73
C ASP A 24 5.42 3.62 -5.15
N GLY A 25 5.46 3.92 -3.85
CA GLY A 25 4.53 4.88 -3.21
C GLY A 25 4.65 6.28 -3.79
N LEU A 26 5.88 6.80 -3.90
CA LEU A 26 6.13 8.12 -4.48
C LEU A 26 5.66 8.20 -5.94
N LYS A 27 5.93 7.15 -6.72
CA LYS A 27 5.46 7.04 -8.11
C LYS A 27 3.93 7.16 -8.21
N LEU A 28 3.18 6.57 -7.28
CA LEU A 28 1.72 6.64 -7.26
C LEU A 28 1.20 8.02 -6.83
N ILE A 29 1.87 8.69 -5.89
CA ILE A 29 1.50 10.04 -5.45
C ILE A 29 1.68 11.05 -6.59
N LEU A 30 2.74 10.88 -7.40
CA LEU A 30 3.02 11.72 -8.56
C LEU A 30 2.17 11.37 -9.78
N LYS A 31 1.49 10.21 -9.79
CA LYS A 31 0.67 9.75 -10.90
C LYS A 31 -0.60 10.59 -10.98
N GLU A 32 -0.97 11.00 -12.19
CA GLU A 32 -2.24 11.68 -12.44
C GLU A 32 -3.44 10.79 -12.04
N PRO A 33 -4.36 11.28 -11.21
CA PRO A 33 -5.54 10.53 -10.79
C PRO A 33 -6.59 10.53 -11.90
N ILE A 34 -6.73 9.40 -12.60
CA ILE A 34 -7.75 9.22 -13.63
C ILE A 34 -9.08 8.83 -12.97
N SER A 35 -10.12 9.65 -13.17
CA SER A 35 -11.46 9.38 -12.68
C SER A 35 -12.36 8.84 -13.80
N PRO A 36 -13.09 7.73 -13.60
CA PRO A 36 -14.03 7.21 -14.59
C PRO A 36 -15.22 8.18 -14.81
N SER A 37 -15.63 8.37 -16.06
CA SER A 37 -16.71 9.30 -16.44
C SER A 37 -18.11 8.80 -16.12
N SER A 38 -18.30 7.47 -16.02
CA SER A 38 -19.61 6.83 -15.82
C SER A 38 -19.88 6.39 -14.37
N ALA A 39 -18.99 6.69 -13.42
CA ALA A 39 -19.11 6.23 -12.04
C ALA A 39 -19.39 7.37 -11.05
N ASN A 40 -19.93 7.00 -9.88
CA ASN A 40 -20.11 7.92 -8.78
C ASN A 40 -18.75 8.32 -8.17
N LEU A 41 -18.30 9.54 -8.45
CA LEU A 41 -17.01 10.06 -8.01
C LEU A 41 -16.86 10.12 -6.49
N SER A 42 -17.95 10.38 -5.76
CA SER A 42 -17.92 10.45 -4.30
C SER A 42 -17.64 9.08 -3.69
N LEU A 43 -18.35 8.04 -4.15
CA LEU A 43 -18.13 6.67 -3.68
C LEU A 43 -16.75 6.14 -4.08
N PHE A 44 -16.30 6.43 -5.31
CA PHE A 44 -15.00 5.98 -5.80
C PHE A 44 -13.82 6.52 -4.98
N ARG A 45 -13.92 7.76 -4.48
CA ARG A 45 -12.88 8.39 -3.65
C ARG A 45 -12.97 7.97 -2.18
N ILE A 46 -14.17 7.81 -1.63
CA ILE A 46 -14.38 7.46 -0.22
C ILE A 46 -14.06 5.98 0.04
N ALA A 47 -14.34 5.09 -0.89
CA ALA A 47 -14.10 3.65 -0.75
C ALA A 47 -12.67 3.29 -0.29
N PRO A 48 -11.58 3.76 -0.95
CA PRO A 48 -10.21 3.45 -0.50
C PRO A 48 -9.86 4.08 0.85
N VAL A 49 -10.45 5.22 1.20
CA VAL A 49 -10.25 5.86 2.52
C VAL A 49 -10.90 5.00 3.61
N ALA A 50 -12.13 4.53 3.38
CA ALA A 50 -12.86 3.72 4.35
C ALA A 50 -12.15 2.39 4.63
N THR A 51 -11.67 1.69 3.60
CA THR A 51 -10.96 0.40 3.77
C THR A 51 -9.62 0.59 4.47
N PHE A 52 -8.89 1.67 4.18
CA PHE A 52 -7.66 2.02 4.86
C PHE A 52 -7.89 2.29 6.36
N MET A 53 -8.89 3.11 6.69
CA MET A 53 -9.24 3.41 8.09
C MET A 53 -9.65 2.16 8.86
N LEU A 54 -10.43 1.27 8.24
CA LEU A 54 -10.83 0.01 8.85
C LEU A 54 -9.62 -0.89 9.16
N SER A 55 -8.64 -0.95 8.26
CA SER A 55 -7.40 -1.70 8.47
C SER A 55 -6.58 -1.15 9.65
N LEU A 56 -6.51 0.18 9.81
CA LEU A 56 -5.80 0.80 10.93
C LEU A 56 -6.48 0.52 12.28
N VAL A 57 -7.81 0.63 12.33
CA VAL A 57 -8.58 0.30 13.55
C VAL A 57 -8.41 -1.17 13.92
N ALA A 58 -8.45 -2.09 12.94
CA ALA A 58 -8.23 -3.50 13.19
C ALA A 58 -6.83 -3.77 13.76
N ARG A 59 -5.81 -3.03 13.32
CA ARG A 59 -4.44 -3.17 13.84
C ARG A 59 -4.27 -2.65 15.26
N ALA A 60 -5.05 -1.64 15.65
CA ALA A 60 -4.95 -0.99 16.97
C ALA A 60 -5.28 -1.93 18.14
N VAL A 61 -6.09 -2.96 17.91
CA VAL A 61 -6.54 -3.90 18.95
C VAL A 61 -5.54 -5.04 19.19
N VAL A 62 -4.56 -5.22 18.31
CA VAL A 62 -3.61 -6.33 18.42
C VAL A 62 -2.60 -6.03 19.54
N PRO A 63 -2.54 -6.85 20.60
CA PRO A 63 -1.61 -6.63 21.71
C PRO A 63 -0.17 -6.87 21.23
N PHE A 64 0.73 -5.98 21.65
CA PHE A 64 2.17 -6.10 21.39
C PHE A 64 2.95 -6.64 22.59
N ASP A 65 2.32 -6.65 23.77
CA ASP A 65 2.88 -7.14 25.02
C ASP A 65 1.75 -7.68 25.93
N TYR A 66 2.11 -8.47 26.94
CA TYR A 66 1.17 -8.95 27.95
C TYR A 66 0.86 -7.84 28.98
N GLY A 67 -0.04 -6.93 28.61
CA GLY A 67 -0.79 -6.13 29.59
C GLY A 67 -0.21 -4.77 29.99
N MET A 68 0.26 -3.97 29.03
CA MET A 68 0.36 -2.50 29.16
C MET A 68 -0.40 -1.84 28.01
#